data_AF-A0A1C5VPB5-F1
#
_entry.id   AF-A0A1C5VPB5-F1
#
_cell.length_a   1.000
_cell.length_b   1.000
_cell.length_c   1.000
_cell.angle_alpha   90.00
_cell.angle_beta   90.00
_cell.angle_gamma   90.00
#
_symmetry.space_group_name_H-M   'P 1'
#
loop_
_entity.id
_entity.type
_entity.pdbx_description
1 polymer ?
#
loop_
_entity_poly.entity_id
_entity_poly.type
_entity_poly.pdbx_seq_one_letter_code
_entity_poly.pdbx_strand_id
1 'polypeptide(L)' 'MADKTHLSIRMDEKLHDKFRYVAGAEGRSMSGQILYLIQKCVRDFEKEHGPIPEDELR' A
#
# COMPACT_ATOMS: atom_id res chain seq x y z
N MET A 1 9.92 -3.40 19.41
CA MET A 1 8.71 -3.72 18.62
C MET A 1 8.37 -2.45 17.89
N ALA A 2 8.52 -2.38 16.57
CA ALA A 2 8.20 -1.16 15.84
C ALA A 2 6.70 -0.86 16.03
N ASP A 3 6.37 0.39 16.37
CA ASP A 3 4.99 0.81 16.54
C ASP A 3 4.22 0.59 15.24
N LYS A 4 3.08 -0.11 15.33
CA LYS A 4 2.22 -0.38 14.18
C LYS A 4 1.27 0.80 14.00
N THR A 5 1.49 1.59 12.96
CA THR A 5 0.57 2.66 12.57
C THR A 5 -0.62 2.10 11.79
N HIS A 6 -1.84 2.56 12.08
CA HIS A 6 -3.04 2.18 11.34
C HIS A 6 -3.36 3.21 10.25
N LEU A 7 -3.62 2.74 9.03
CA LEU A 7 -4.10 3.55 7.93
C LEU A 7 -5.56 3.18 7.62
N SER A 8 -6.48 4.12 7.84
CA SER A 8 -7.87 4.01 7.41
C SER A 8 -8.06 4.72 6.07
N ILE A 9 -8.66 4.04 5.10
CA ILE A 9 -8.93 4.58 3.76
C ILE A 9 -10.44 4.54 3.52
N ARG A 10 -11.01 5.64 3.02
CA ARG A 10 -12.41 5.70 2.57
C ARG A 10 -12.46 5.54 1.06
N MET A 11 -13.42 4.74 0.60
CA MET A 11 -13.68 4.51 -0.82
C MET A 11 -15.17 4.25 -1.03
N ASP A 12 -15.68 4.51 -2.23
CA ASP A 12 -17.04 4.14 -2.58
C ASP A 12 -17.20 2.61 -2.66
N GLU A 13 -18.44 2.14 -2.51
CA GLU A 13 -18.78 0.72 -2.48
C GLU A 13 -18.34 -0.01 -3.77
N LYS A 14 -18.51 0.63 -4.92
CA LYS A 14 -18.17 0.01 -6.21
C LYS A 14 -16.66 -0.16 -6.37
N LEU A 15 -15.86 0.81 -5.92
CA LEU A 15 -14.41 0.68 -5.89
C LEU A 15 -13.96 -0.37 -4.88
N HIS A 16 -14.58 -0.41 -3.70
CA HIS A 16 -14.30 -1.42 -2.68
C HIS A 16 -14.48 -2.85 -3.21
N ASP A 17 -15.58 -3.12 -3.90
CA ASP A 17 -15.86 -4.46 -4.43
C ASP A 17 -14.90 -4.86 -5.55
N LYS A 18 -14.55 -3.91 -6.44
CA LYS A 18 -13.52 -4.14 -7.44
C LYS A 18 -12.17 -4.42 -6.80
N PHE A 19 -11.81 -3.68 -5.76
CA PHE A 19 -10.56 -3.88 -5.05
C PHE A 19 -10.51 -5.24 -4.35
N ARG A 20 -11.62 -5.66 -3.72
CA ARG A 20 -11.76 -7.00 -3.14
C ARG A 20 -11.55 -8.09 -4.18
N TYR A 21 -12.16 -7.95 -5.36
CA TYR A 21 -12.00 -8.91 -6.46
C TYR A 21 -10.54 -9.02 -6.90
N VAL A 22 -9.87 -7.88 -7.14
CA VAL A 22 -8.45 -7.86 -7.54
C VAL A 22 -7.56 -8.48 -6.48
N ALA A 23 -7.77 -8.15 -5.20
CA ALA A 23 -7.01 -8.74 -4.11
C ALA A 23 -7.16 -10.28 -4.09
N GLY A 24 -8.39 -10.79 -4.27
CA GLY A 24 -8.66 -12.22 -4.35
C GLY A 24 -7.99 -12.90 -5.55
N ALA A 25 -8.03 -12.27 -6.73
CA ALA A 25 -7.36 -12.78 -7.94
C ALA A 25 -5.83 -12.87 -7.76
N GLU A 26 -5.26 -11.94 -7.00
CA GLU A 26 -3.85 -11.88 -6.61
C GLU A 26 -3.48 -12.80 -5.43
N GLY A 27 -4.45 -13.52 -4.85
CA GLY A 27 -4.24 -14.40 -3.70
C GLY A 27 -3.97 -13.66 -2.38
N ARG A 28 -4.38 -12.40 -2.26
CA ARG A 28 -4.17 -11.54 -1.07
C ARG A 28 -5.48 -11.11 -0.43
N SER A 29 -5.44 -10.79 0.86
CA SER A 29 -6.51 -10.01 1.50
C SER A 29 -6.47 -8.56 0.98
N MET A 30 -7.56 -7.80 1.13
CA MET A 30 -7.57 -6.37 0.77
C MET A 30 -6.48 -5.59 1.49
N SER A 31 -6.31 -5.83 2.80
CA SER A 31 -5.23 -5.22 3.60
C SER A 31 -3.83 -5.64 3.12
N GLY A 32 -3.67 -6.91 2.71
CA GLY A 32 -2.41 -7.37 2.11
C GLY A 32 -2.13 -6.73 0.76
N GLN A 33 -3.15 -6.58 -0.09
CA GLN A 33 -3.03 -5.96 -1.40
C GLN A 33 -2.70 -4.46 -1.29
N ILE A 34 -3.34 -3.72 -0.37
CA ILE A 34 -3.02 -2.30 -0.20
C ILE A 34 -1.59 -2.11 0.34
N LEU A 35 -1.15 -2.95 1.28
CA LEU A 35 0.22 -2.90 1.79
C LEU A 35 1.24 -3.19 0.67
N TYR A 36 0.97 -4.19 -0.17
CA TYR A 36 1.79 -4.48 -1.35
C TYR A 36 1.87 -3.30 -2.32
N LEU A 37 0.74 -2.66 -2.61
CA LEU A 37 0.68 -1.50 -3.51
C LEU A 37 1.45 -0.30 -2.95
N ILE A 38 1.33 -0.02 -1.65
CA ILE A 38 2.09 1.05 -0.98
C ILE A 38 3.60 0.76 -1.06
N GLN A 39 4.03 -0.46 -0.73
CA GLN A 39 5.43 -0.85 -0.84
C GLN A 39 5.94 -0.76 -2.27
N LYS A 40 5.14 -1.20 -3.25
CA LYS A 40 5.48 -1.09 -4.67
C LYS A 40 5.64 0.37 -5.08
N CYS A 41 4.74 1.26 -4.64
CA CYS A 41 4.83 2.70 -4.89
C CYS A 41 6.16 3.27 -4.38
N VAL A 42 6.54 2.97 -3.13
CA VAL A 42 7.81 3.44 -2.55
C VAL A 42 9.01 2.92 -3.34
N ARG A 43 9.07 1.61 -3.62
CA ARG A 43 10.20 1.03 -4.40
C ARG A 43 10.30 1.60 -5.81
N ASP A 44 9.16 1.80 -6.48
CA ASP A 44 9.14 2.34 -7.84
C ASP A 44 9.62 3.79 -7.84
N PHE A 45 9.21 4.59 -6.85
CA PHE A 45 9.69 5.96 -6.66
C PHE A 45 11.20 6.00 -6.41
N GLU A 46 11.71 5.18 -5.47
CA GLU A 46 13.13 5.12 -5.14
C GLU A 46 14.00 4.65 -6.31
N LYS A 47 13.48 3.76 -7.15
CA LYS A 47 14.15 3.32 -8.36
C LYS A 47 14.33 4.44 -9.39
N GLU A 48 13.37 5.36 -9.46
CA GLU A 48 13.38 6.47 -10.42
C GLU A 48 14.12 7.71 -9.89
N HIS A 49 14.01 8.01 -8.59
CA HIS A 49 14.48 9.26 -7.99
C HIS A 49 15.71 9.08 -7.08
N GLY A 50 16.09 7.83 -6.77
CA GLY A 50 17.06 7.52 -5.73
C GLY A 50 16.40 7.22 -4.37
N PRO A 51 17.16 6.68 -3.41
CA PRO A 51 16.63 6.29 -2.09
C PRO A 51 16.04 7.49 -1.34
N ILE A 52 14.94 7.28 -0.63
CA ILE A 52 14.35 8.32 0.22
C ILE A 52 15.28 8.52 1.42
N PRO A 53 15.74 9.75 1.72
CA PRO A 53 16.63 10.02 2.84
C PRO A 53 15.94 9.70 4.19
N GLU A 54 16.61 8.93 5.06
CA GLU A 54 16.04 8.55 6.36
C GLU A 54 15.83 9.75 7.29
N ASP A 55 16.64 10.80 7.14
CA ASP A 55 16.55 12.05 7.90
C ASP A 55 15.32 12.91 7.54
N GLU A 56 14.67 12.61 6.41
CA GLU A 56 13.42 13.26 6.00
C GLU A 56 12.16 12.49 6.43
N LEU A 57 12.29 11.26 6.94
CA LEU A 57 11.18 10.46 7.45
C LEU A 57 10.77 10.96 8.85
N ARG A 58 9.50 11.35 8.99
CA ARG A 58 8.91 11.86 10.24
C ARG A 58 8.07 10.82 10.98
#